data_AF-A0A7X6T8H5-F1
#
_entry.id   AF-A0A7X6T8H5-F1
#
_cell.length_a   1.000
_cell.length_b   1.000
_cell.length_c   1.000
_cell.angle_alpha   90.00
_cell.angle_beta   90.00
_cell.angle_gamma   90.00
#
_symmetry.space_group_name_H-M   'P 1'
#
loop_
_entity.id
_entity.type
_entity.pdbx_description
1 polymer ?
#
loop_
_entity_poly.entity_id
_entity_poly.type
_entity_poly.pdbx_seq_one_letter_code
_entity_poly.pdbx_strand_id
1 'polypeptide(L)'
;MIKKLEIENIAHAFPEVAFSEDYIIGTFQMRIKTSNVERLTLATASEQTTGTWIKVGADSFEKQKRFGAKVVAIYEVPDAGAEIFYQAAKGGIDIIKDDELLPADESFCPLKERVTKFMAMEKRVFEETGEHTLYSVNITDRADKIRDNALRAIEYGANSLMLNVYTVGHGALQMLAGDPDIQVPILAHVDFVGAYAGS
;
A
#
# COMPACT_ATOMS: atom_id res chain seq x y z
N MET A 1 16.56 -29.33 12.44
CA MET A 1 17.38 -29.11 11.23
C MET A 1 17.99 -27.72 11.37
N ILE A 2 19.30 -27.62 11.60
CA ILE A 2 19.98 -26.33 11.75
C ILE A 2 20.07 -25.71 10.35
N LYS A 3 19.25 -24.69 10.06
CA LYS A 3 19.45 -23.89 8.85
C LYS A 3 20.82 -23.20 8.98
N LYS A 4 21.68 -23.32 7.97
CA LYS A 4 22.92 -22.56 7.92
C LYS A 4 22.58 -21.10 7.63
N LEU A 5 23.09 -20.18 8.44
CA LEU A 5 23.00 -18.71 8.28
C LEU A 5 23.32 -18.23 6.85
N GLU A 6 24.16 -18.96 6.12
CA GLU A 6 24.54 -18.66 4.73
C GLU A 6 23.37 -18.72 3.74
N ILE A 7 22.36 -19.56 3.96
CA ILE A 7 21.23 -19.72 3.02
C ILE A 7 20.20 -18.59 3.20
N GLU A 8 19.95 -18.18 4.45
CA GLU A 8 19.03 -17.06 4.73
C GLU A 8 19.61 -15.74 4.20
N ASN A 9 20.93 -15.52 4.32
CA ASN A 9 21.58 -14.31 3.77
C ASN A 9 21.53 -14.19 2.24
N ILE A 10 21.37 -15.28 1.49
CA ILE A 10 21.30 -15.24 0.02
C ILE A 10 19.88 -14.96 -0.48
N ALA A 11 18.88 -15.37 0.30
CA ALA A 11 17.48 -15.23 -0.06
C ALA A 11 16.91 -13.84 0.25
N HIS A 12 17.68 -12.96 0.89
CA HIS A 12 17.36 -11.56 1.11
C HIS A 12 18.28 -10.64 0.33
N ALA A 13 17.75 -9.50 -0.12
CA ALA A 13 18.53 -8.39 -0.62
C ALA A 13 18.08 -7.12 0.07
N PHE A 14 19.02 -6.22 0.37
CA PHE A 14 18.68 -4.88 0.85
C PHE A 14 18.05 -4.08 -0.30
N PRO A 15 16.95 -3.35 -0.07
CA PRO A 15 16.30 -2.53 -1.09
C PRO A 15 17.28 -1.61 -1.83
N GLU A 16 18.16 -0.94 -1.12
CA GLU A 16 19.14 0.01 -1.66
C GLU A 16 20.09 -0.65 -2.67
N VAL A 17 20.42 -1.93 -2.48
CA VAL A 17 21.27 -2.72 -3.38
C VAL A 17 20.46 -3.31 -4.53
N ALA A 18 19.22 -3.72 -4.28
CA ALA A 18 18.34 -4.27 -5.30
C ALA A 18 17.95 -3.22 -6.35
N PHE A 19 17.78 -1.95 -5.94
CA PHE A 19 17.44 -0.85 -6.83
C PHE A 19 18.64 -0.25 -7.60
N SER A 20 19.88 -0.58 -7.21
CA SER A 20 21.11 -0.05 -7.82
C SER A 20 21.78 -1.01 -8.82
N GLU A 21 21.25 -2.21 -8.99
CA GLU A 21 21.82 -3.31 -9.78
C GLU A 21 20.81 -3.79 -10.84
N ASP A 22 21.26 -4.62 -11.79
CA ASP A 22 20.42 -5.18 -12.87
C ASP A 22 19.44 -6.28 -12.36
N TYR A 23 18.49 -5.92 -11.49
CA TYR A 23 17.40 -6.80 -11.06
C TYR A 23 16.10 -6.51 -11.81
N ILE A 24 15.32 -7.57 -12.07
CA ILE A 24 13.89 -7.45 -12.37
C ILE A 24 13.13 -7.52 -11.05
N ILE A 25 12.30 -6.52 -10.77
CA ILE A 25 11.52 -6.47 -9.54
C ILE A 25 10.13 -7.03 -9.79
N GLY A 26 9.80 -8.10 -9.05
CA GLY A 26 8.45 -8.67 -9.01
C GLY A 26 7.75 -8.26 -7.72
N THR A 27 6.67 -7.50 -7.85
CA THR A 27 5.81 -7.14 -6.71
C THR A 27 4.65 -8.11 -6.62
N PHE A 28 4.50 -8.76 -5.47
CA PHE A 28 3.43 -9.72 -5.21
C PHE A 28 2.56 -9.23 -4.07
N GLN A 29 1.24 -9.26 -4.28
CA GLN A 29 0.27 -9.06 -3.22
C GLN A 29 -0.27 -10.43 -2.77
N MET A 30 -0.17 -10.72 -1.48
CA MET A 30 -0.49 -12.06 -0.96
C MET A 30 -1.44 -11.96 0.25
N ARG A 31 -2.64 -12.55 0.15
CA ARG A 31 -3.55 -12.76 1.29
C ARG A 31 -3.43 -14.20 1.75
N ILE A 32 -2.70 -14.46 2.83
CA ILE A 32 -2.43 -15.84 3.24
C ILE A 32 -2.52 -15.99 4.75
N LYS A 33 -3.19 -17.05 5.20
CA LYS A 33 -3.24 -17.43 6.61
C LYS A 33 -1.96 -18.17 6.97
N THR A 34 -0.99 -17.47 7.56
CA THR A 34 0.27 -18.03 8.03
C THR A 34 0.66 -17.44 9.38
N SER A 35 1.37 -18.21 10.20
CA SER A 35 2.03 -17.71 11.42
C SER A 35 3.44 -17.19 11.17
N ASN A 36 3.97 -17.36 9.95
CA ASN A 36 5.30 -16.90 9.57
C ASN A 36 5.30 -16.41 8.12
N VAL A 37 5.15 -15.09 7.95
CA VAL A 37 5.06 -14.45 6.63
C VAL A 37 6.39 -14.52 5.90
N GLU A 38 7.50 -14.32 6.61
CA GLU A 38 8.86 -14.31 6.06
C GLU A 38 9.21 -15.62 5.37
N ARG A 39 8.99 -16.76 6.04
CA ARG A 39 9.25 -18.09 5.44
C ARG A 39 8.40 -18.36 4.22
N LEU A 40 7.15 -17.90 4.22
CA LEU A 40 6.24 -18.09 3.11
C LEU A 40 6.66 -17.23 1.90
N THR A 41 7.06 -15.98 2.13
CA THR A 41 7.59 -15.12 1.08
C THR A 41 8.89 -15.68 0.50
N LEU A 42 9.81 -16.14 1.35
CA LEU A 42 11.05 -16.79 0.92
C LEU A 42 10.79 -18.04 0.08
N ALA A 43 9.86 -18.90 0.51
CA ALA A 43 9.46 -20.08 -0.24
C ALA A 43 8.85 -19.70 -1.60
N THR A 44 7.98 -18.69 -1.62
CA THR A 44 7.36 -18.20 -2.87
C THR A 44 8.43 -17.69 -3.84
N ALA A 45 9.34 -16.82 -3.39
CA ALA A 45 10.41 -16.29 -4.22
C ALA A 45 11.31 -17.41 -4.78
N SER A 46 11.62 -18.41 -3.94
CA SER A 46 12.39 -19.58 -4.35
C SER A 46 11.68 -20.37 -5.47
N GLU A 47 10.41 -20.72 -5.28
CA GLU A 47 9.60 -21.48 -6.25
C GLU A 47 9.34 -20.72 -7.57
N GLN A 48 9.37 -19.38 -7.56
CA GLN A 48 9.24 -18.59 -8.79
C GLN A 48 10.52 -18.52 -9.63
N THR A 49 11.65 -19.06 -9.15
CA THR A 49 12.95 -18.96 -9.84
C THR A 49 13.68 -20.30 -9.94
N THR A 50 14.54 -20.61 -8.96
CA THR A 50 15.45 -21.76 -9.01
C THR A 50 15.10 -22.84 -8.00
N GLY A 51 14.16 -22.56 -7.09
CA GLY A 51 13.78 -23.44 -5.99
C GLY A 51 12.78 -24.52 -6.36
N THR A 52 12.71 -25.53 -5.50
CA THR A 52 11.68 -26.57 -5.50
C THR A 52 11.58 -27.18 -4.10
N TRP A 53 10.48 -27.88 -3.81
CA TRP A 53 10.17 -28.41 -2.47
C TRP A 53 11.09 -29.54 -1.99
N ILE A 54 11.99 -30.06 -2.84
CA ILE A 54 13.03 -31.04 -2.48
C ILE A 54 14.40 -30.66 -3.06
N LYS A 55 15.48 -31.07 -2.40
CA LYS A 55 16.82 -30.87 -2.94
C LYS A 55 17.03 -31.72 -4.20
N VAL A 56 17.34 -31.07 -5.31
CA VAL A 56 17.69 -31.73 -6.58
C VAL A 56 19.20 -31.87 -6.67
N GLY A 57 19.70 -33.08 -6.96
CA GLY A 57 21.14 -33.36 -6.97
C GLY A 57 21.95 -32.57 -8.00
N ALA A 58 21.29 -32.04 -9.04
CA ALA A 58 21.91 -31.21 -10.08
C ALA A 58 21.88 -29.70 -9.75
N ASP A 59 21.28 -29.29 -8.64
CA ASP A 59 21.19 -27.89 -8.25
C ASP A 59 22.43 -27.45 -7.46
N SER A 60 23.09 -26.39 -7.90
CA SER A 60 24.33 -25.90 -7.31
C SER A 60 24.09 -24.62 -6.51
N PHE A 61 24.86 -24.46 -5.43
CA PHE A 61 24.78 -23.27 -4.59
C PHE A 61 25.11 -21.99 -5.37
N GLU A 62 26.04 -22.06 -6.30
CA GLU A 62 26.38 -20.93 -7.17
C GLU A 62 25.25 -20.54 -8.12
N LYS A 63 24.48 -21.52 -8.62
CA LYS A 63 23.29 -21.23 -9.42
C LYS A 63 22.24 -20.49 -8.60
N GLN A 64 21.97 -20.93 -7.36
CA GLN A 64 21.03 -20.25 -6.46
C GLN A 64 21.49 -18.83 -6.11
N LYS A 65 22.78 -18.64 -5.81
CA LYS A 65 23.33 -17.32 -5.47
C LYS A 65 23.21 -16.31 -6.62
N ARG A 66 23.37 -16.78 -7.85
CA ARG A 66 23.47 -15.94 -9.04
C ARG A 66 22.13 -15.71 -9.74
N PHE A 67 21.21 -16.68 -9.67
CA PHE A 67 19.94 -16.65 -10.41
C PHE A 67 18.69 -16.82 -9.54
N GLY A 68 18.85 -17.13 -8.25
CA GLY A 68 17.72 -17.24 -7.33
C GLY A 68 17.12 -15.87 -7.01
N ALA A 69 15.80 -15.82 -6.87
CA ALA A 69 15.13 -14.61 -6.39
C ALA A 69 15.58 -14.26 -4.98
N LYS A 70 15.56 -12.96 -4.69
CA LYS A 70 15.83 -12.41 -3.36
C LYS A 70 14.60 -11.65 -2.92
N VAL A 71 14.18 -11.87 -1.69
CA VAL A 71 13.12 -11.08 -1.04
C VAL A 71 13.75 -9.75 -0.65
N VAL A 72 13.30 -8.69 -1.33
CA VAL A 72 13.81 -7.34 -1.14
C VAL A 72 13.13 -6.66 0.05
N ALA A 73 11.80 -6.79 0.13
CA ALA A 73 11.03 -6.23 1.23
C ALA A 73 9.71 -6.99 1.42
N ILE A 74 9.20 -6.96 2.64
CA ILE A 74 7.88 -7.44 3.02
C ILE A 74 7.18 -6.29 3.74
N TYR A 75 6.04 -5.87 3.22
CA TYR A 75 5.24 -4.81 3.81
C TYR A 75 3.91 -5.40 4.27
N GLU A 76 3.60 -5.23 5.55
CA GLU A 76 2.25 -5.44 6.03
C GLU A 76 1.40 -4.23 5.64
N VAL A 77 0.28 -4.47 4.97
CA VAL A 77 -0.67 -3.43 4.60
C VAL A 77 -1.93 -3.65 5.44
N PRO A 78 -2.48 -2.62 6.11
CA PRO A 78 -2.09 -1.20 6.10
C PRO A 78 -1.01 -0.79 7.12
N ASP A 79 -0.47 -1.70 7.95
CA ASP A 79 0.37 -1.33 9.11
C ASP A 79 1.66 -0.58 8.75
N ALA A 80 2.38 -0.98 7.69
CA ALA A 80 3.54 -0.24 7.21
C ALA A 80 3.18 1.18 6.74
N GLY A 81 1.98 1.35 6.19
CA GLY A 81 1.47 2.66 5.76
C GLY A 81 1.25 3.62 6.93
N ALA A 82 0.85 3.11 8.10
CA ALA A 82 0.62 3.95 9.27
C ALA A 82 1.93 4.55 9.81
N GLU A 83 3.01 3.76 9.86
CA GLU A 83 4.31 4.29 10.28
C GLU A 83 4.84 5.34 9.30
N ILE A 84 4.72 5.09 7.99
CA ILE A 84 5.10 6.06 6.96
C ILE A 84 4.28 7.35 7.11
N PHE A 85 2.96 7.22 7.33
CA PHE A 85 2.08 8.35 7.59
C PHE A 85 2.58 9.17 8.79
N TYR A 86 2.87 8.52 9.91
CA TYR A 86 3.36 9.20 11.12
C TYR A 86 4.65 9.98 10.86
N GLN A 87 5.63 9.36 10.20
CA GLN A 87 6.91 10.02 9.90
C GLN A 87 6.72 11.21 8.94
N ALA A 88 5.87 11.04 7.91
CA ALA A 88 5.55 12.10 6.96
C ALA A 88 4.85 13.30 7.63
N ALA A 89 3.81 13.03 8.43
CA ALA A 89 3.07 14.05 9.16
C ALA A 89 3.95 14.76 10.20
N LYS A 90 4.74 14.00 10.98
CA LYS A 90 5.73 14.56 11.93
C LYS A 90 6.82 15.39 11.25
N GLY A 91 7.09 15.12 9.98
CA GLY A 91 7.97 15.93 9.13
C GLY A 91 7.37 17.26 8.69
N GLY A 92 6.11 17.56 9.02
CA GLY A 92 5.41 18.80 8.68
C GLY A 92 4.64 18.75 7.36
N ILE A 93 4.23 17.56 6.89
CA ILE A 93 3.36 17.45 5.71
C ILE A 93 1.91 17.80 6.08
N ASP A 94 1.33 18.78 5.36
CA ASP A 94 -0.05 19.22 5.58
C ASP A 94 -1.10 18.23 5.05
N ILE A 95 -0.81 17.56 3.93
CA ILE A 95 -1.75 16.65 3.25
C ILE A 95 -1.03 15.38 2.82
N ILE A 96 -1.53 14.24 3.30
CA ILE A 96 -1.17 12.91 2.85
C ILE A 96 -2.38 12.33 2.12
N LYS A 97 -2.17 11.66 0.99
CA LYS A 97 -3.26 11.07 0.20
C LYS A 97 -2.99 9.61 -0.12
N ASP A 98 -4.06 8.86 -0.36
CA ASP A 98 -3.96 7.56 -1.02
C ASP A 98 -3.47 7.71 -2.47
N ASP A 99 -2.95 6.62 -3.02
CA ASP A 99 -2.69 6.48 -4.45
C ASP A 99 -4.01 6.35 -5.22
N GLU A 100 -4.08 6.85 -6.46
CA GLU A 100 -5.27 6.75 -7.29
C GLU A 100 -5.64 5.31 -7.64
N LEU A 101 -4.64 4.42 -7.65
CA LEU A 101 -4.82 3.00 -7.96
C LEU A 101 -5.23 2.18 -6.73
N LEU A 102 -5.29 2.78 -5.54
CA LEU A 102 -5.84 2.15 -4.34
C LEU A 102 -7.34 2.45 -4.24
N PRO A 103 -8.23 1.51 -4.60
CA PRO A 103 -9.67 1.72 -4.55
C PRO A 103 -10.15 1.77 -3.10
N ALA A 104 -11.41 2.22 -2.92
CA ALA A 104 -11.98 2.53 -1.63
C ALA A 104 -11.79 1.44 -0.55
N ASP A 105 -12.31 0.23 -0.80
CA ASP A 105 -12.44 -0.80 0.22
C ASP A 105 -11.97 -2.16 -0.29
N GLU A 106 -10.69 -2.20 -0.64
CA GLU A 106 -10.07 -3.43 -1.11
C GLU A 106 -9.72 -4.37 0.03
N SER A 107 -9.88 -5.66 -0.25
CA SER A 107 -9.71 -6.67 0.79
C SER A 107 -8.32 -6.62 1.46
N PHE A 108 -7.28 -6.26 0.71
CA PHE A 108 -5.87 -6.24 1.16
C PHE A 108 -5.49 -4.96 1.91
N CYS A 109 -6.30 -3.92 1.77
CA CYS A 109 -6.17 -2.67 2.48
C CYS A 109 -7.58 -2.16 2.78
N PRO A 110 -8.28 -2.76 3.75
CA PRO A 110 -9.68 -2.40 4.02
C PRO A 110 -9.80 -0.94 4.42
N LEU A 111 -10.87 -0.27 3.95
CA LEU A 111 -11.11 1.15 4.20
C LEU A 111 -11.09 1.47 5.70
N LYS A 112 -11.81 0.66 6.48
CA LYS A 112 -11.91 0.82 7.94
C LYS A 112 -10.56 0.73 8.63
N GLU A 113 -9.77 -0.28 8.29
CA GLU A 113 -8.46 -0.49 8.92
C GLU A 113 -7.49 0.62 8.55
N ARG A 114 -7.48 1.03 7.27
CA ARG A 114 -6.63 2.12 6.78
C ARG A 114 -6.95 3.44 7.46
N VAL A 115 -8.21 3.88 7.42
CA VAL A 115 -8.63 5.15 8.04
C VAL A 115 -8.36 5.15 9.54
N THR A 116 -8.77 4.11 10.26
CA THR A 116 -8.61 4.09 11.73
C THR A 116 -7.15 4.10 12.16
N LYS A 117 -6.26 3.36 11.47
CA LYS A 117 -4.83 3.34 11.79
C LYS A 117 -4.14 4.67 11.44
N PHE A 118 -4.45 5.27 10.29
CA PHE A 118 -3.78 6.51 9.87
C PHE A 118 -4.24 7.70 10.70
N MET A 119 -5.54 7.77 11.02
CA MET A 119 -6.07 8.82 11.89
C MET A 119 -5.58 8.68 13.35
N ALA A 120 -5.28 7.46 13.81
CA ALA A 120 -4.60 7.27 15.09
C ALA A 120 -3.18 7.87 15.09
N MET A 121 -2.47 7.79 13.96
CA MET A 121 -1.15 8.40 13.80
C MET A 121 -1.22 9.92 13.67
N GLU A 122 -2.19 10.44 12.91
CA GLU A 122 -2.48 11.87 12.83
C GLU A 122 -2.72 12.47 14.21
N LYS A 123 -3.60 11.84 15.00
CA LYS A 123 -3.88 12.27 16.38
C LYS A 123 -2.61 12.33 17.22
N ARG A 124 -1.75 11.31 17.11
CA ARG A 124 -0.47 11.27 17.82
C ARG A 124 0.46 12.39 17.37
N VAL A 125 0.55 12.70 16.08
CA VAL A 125 1.34 13.83 15.57
C VAL A 125 0.78 15.15 16.10
N PHE A 126 -0.55 15.33 16.09
CA PHE A 126 -1.18 16.52 16.64
C PHE A 126 -0.88 16.69 18.14
N GLU A 127 -0.93 15.61 18.93
CA GLU A 127 -0.57 15.63 20.36
C GLU A 127 0.92 15.99 20.58
N GLU A 128 1.81 15.61 19.66
CA GLU A 128 3.26 15.88 19.74
C GLU A 128 3.65 17.27 19.22
N THR A 129 2.94 17.81 18.22
CA THR A 129 3.36 18.99 17.45
C THR A 129 2.38 20.17 17.53
N GLY A 130 1.10 19.91 17.81
CA GLY A 130 0.01 20.89 17.73
C GLY A 130 -0.49 21.16 16.31
N GLU A 131 0.03 20.45 15.30
CA GLU A 131 -0.33 20.63 13.89
C GLU A 131 -1.16 19.45 13.39
N HIS A 132 -2.18 19.74 12.58
CA HIS A 132 -3.04 18.75 11.96
C HIS A 132 -2.57 18.41 10.55
N THR A 133 -2.67 17.13 10.18
CA THR A 133 -2.44 16.66 8.81
C THR A 133 -3.74 16.13 8.22
N LEU A 134 -4.11 16.59 7.02
CA LEU A 134 -5.23 16.01 6.29
C LEU A 134 -4.83 14.69 5.65
N TYR A 135 -5.61 13.64 5.91
CA TYR A 135 -5.49 12.37 5.22
C TYR A 135 -6.62 12.25 4.19
N SER A 136 -6.29 12.42 2.91
CA SER A 136 -7.24 12.30 1.81
C SER A 136 -7.36 10.84 1.38
N VAL A 137 -8.25 10.10 2.05
CA VAL A 137 -8.53 8.69 1.76
C VAL A 137 -9.29 8.53 0.45
N ASN A 138 -8.84 7.62 -0.42
CA ASN A 138 -9.51 7.38 -1.70
C ASN A 138 -10.82 6.63 -1.48
N ILE A 139 -11.94 7.17 -1.99
CA ILE A 139 -13.28 6.57 -1.93
C ILE A 139 -13.79 6.11 -3.31
N THR A 140 -12.92 6.16 -4.32
CA THR A 140 -13.22 5.77 -5.69
C THR A 140 -13.61 4.29 -5.77
N ASP A 141 -14.78 4.03 -6.37
CA ASP A 141 -15.37 2.71 -6.63
C ASP A 141 -16.43 2.89 -7.73
N ARG A 142 -17.26 1.87 -7.98
CA ARG A 142 -18.46 1.96 -8.80
C ARG A 142 -19.36 3.10 -8.28
N ALA A 143 -19.95 3.85 -9.21
CA ALA A 143 -20.65 5.11 -8.93
C ALA A 143 -21.71 5.03 -7.80
N ASP A 144 -22.42 3.92 -7.68
CA ASP A 144 -23.47 3.71 -6.67
C ASP A 144 -22.93 3.49 -5.25
N LYS A 145 -21.63 3.18 -5.10
CA LYS A 145 -20.99 2.96 -3.80
C LYS A 145 -20.24 4.18 -3.27
N ILE A 146 -19.91 5.14 -4.13
CA ILE A 146 -19.02 6.26 -3.79
C ILE A 146 -19.54 7.03 -2.57
N ARG A 147 -20.85 7.33 -2.54
CA ARG A 147 -21.48 8.03 -1.41
C ARG A 147 -21.39 7.22 -0.11
N ASP A 148 -21.70 5.92 -0.17
CA ASP A 148 -21.63 5.04 1.00
C ASP A 148 -20.19 4.94 1.53
N ASN A 149 -19.21 4.78 0.63
CA ASN A 149 -17.79 4.77 0.98
C ASN A 149 -17.37 6.08 1.67
N ALA A 150 -17.85 7.24 1.20
CA ALA A 150 -17.59 8.54 1.81
C ALA A 150 -18.12 8.60 3.26
N LEU A 151 -19.38 8.19 3.46
CA LEU A 151 -20.00 8.20 4.79
C LEU A 151 -19.30 7.23 5.75
N ARG A 152 -18.97 6.02 5.28
CA ARG A 152 -18.20 5.05 6.07
C ARG A 152 -16.82 5.57 6.43
N ALA A 153 -16.10 6.21 5.50
CA ALA A 153 -14.79 6.80 5.77
C ALA A 153 -14.89 7.88 6.87
N ILE A 154 -15.88 8.76 6.80
CA ILE A 154 -16.15 9.79 7.82
C ILE A 154 -16.49 9.15 9.16
N GLU A 155 -17.35 8.11 9.17
CA GLU A 155 -17.69 7.34 10.38
C GLU A 155 -16.43 6.74 11.03
N TYR A 156 -15.45 6.31 10.24
CA TYR A 156 -14.18 5.77 10.71
C TYR A 156 -13.17 6.84 11.13
N GLY A 157 -13.49 8.12 10.96
CA GLY A 157 -12.70 9.26 11.42
C GLY A 157 -11.93 10.01 10.33
N ALA A 158 -12.20 9.75 9.05
CA ALA A 158 -11.52 10.46 7.95
C ALA A 158 -11.76 11.97 8.06
N ASN A 159 -10.68 12.75 7.94
CA ASN A 159 -10.72 14.22 7.96
C ASN A 159 -10.61 14.86 6.56
N SER A 160 -10.38 14.07 5.52
CA SER A 160 -10.40 14.47 4.10
C SER A 160 -10.72 13.24 3.22
N LEU A 161 -11.26 13.47 2.03
CA LEU A 161 -11.60 12.43 1.05
C LEU A 161 -10.83 12.68 -0.25
N MET A 162 -10.61 11.64 -1.05
CA MET A 162 -10.08 11.71 -2.39
C MET A 162 -11.00 10.97 -3.37
N LEU A 163 -11.21 11.56 -4.55
CA LEU A 163 -12.00 10.97 -5.62
C LEU A 163 -11.28 11.13 -6.96
N ASN A 164 -11.20 10.04 -7.73
CA ASN A 164 -10.67 10.04 -9.09
C ASN A 164 -11.70 10.60 -10.08
N VAL A 165 -11.80 11.93 -10.15
CA VAL A 165 -12.93 12.63 -10.80
C VAL A 165 -13.05 12.31 -12.29
N TYR A 166 -11.93 12.12 -12.98
CA TYR A 166 -11.92 11.90 -14.43
C TYR A 166 -12.24 10.45 -14.83
N THR A 167 -12.17 9.50 -13.90
CA THR A 167 -12.55 8.11 -14.14
C THR A 167 -14.00 7.84 -13.73
N VAL A 168 -14.48 8.42 -12.63
CA VAL A 168 -15.89 8.25 -12.17
C VAL A 168 -16.85 9.32 -12.71
N GLY A 169 -16.32 10.42 -13.23
CA GLY A 169 -17.06 11.53 -13.80
C GLY A 169 -17.41 12.65 -12.80
N HIS A 170 -17.57 13.86 -13.33
CA HIS A 170 -17.87 15.08 -12.57
C HIS A 170 -19.21 15.05 -11.81
N GLY A 171 -20.17 14.24 -12.27
CA GLY A 171 -21.45 14.04 -11.57
C GLY A 171 -21.28 13.40 -10.18
N ALA A 172 -20.30 12.49 -10.03
CA ALA A 172 -19.98 11.91 -8.73
C ALA A 172 -19.39 12.96 -7.78
N LEU A 173 -18.50 13.84 -8.27
CA LEU A 173 -17.97 14.95 -7.48
C LEU A 173 -19.09 15.91 -7.03
N GLN A 174 -19.99 16.28 -7.94
CA GLN A 174 -21.12 17.16 -7.61
C GLN A 174 -22.04 16.53 -6.56
N MET A 175 -22.33 15.22 -6.68
CA MET A 175 -23.12 14.47 -5.71
C MET A 175 -22.50 14.58 -4.31
N LEU A 176 -21.19 14.38 -4.18
CA LEU A 176 -20.52 14.44 -2.88
C LEU A 176 -20.42 15.87 -2.34
N ALA A 177 -20.02 16.83 -3.19
CA ALA A 177 -19.83 18.22 -2.77
C ALA A 177 -21.14 18.93 -2.39
N GLY A 178 -22.28 18.45 -2.90
CA GLY A 178 -23.61 18.94 -2.54
C GLY A 178 -24.27 18.21 -1.36
N ASP A 179 -23.63 17.18 -0.82
CA ASP A 179 -24.19 16.35 0.25
C ASP A 179 -23.99 17.02 1.63
N PRO A 180 -25.07 17.34 2.38
CA PRO A 180 -24.94 17.98 3.68
C PRO A 180 -24.27 17.08 4.75
N ASP A 181 -24.25 15.76 4.52
CA ASP A 181 -23.62 14.79 5.42
C ASP A 181 -22.10 14.68 5.18
N ILE A 182 -21.57 15.27 4.10
CA ILE A 182 -20.15 15.24 3.75
C ILE A 182 -19.54 16.62 4.03
N GLN A 183 -18.95 16.75 5.23
CA GLN A 183 -18.44 18.04 5.75
C GLN A 183 -16.90 18.11 5.82
N VAL A 184 -16.23 17.20 5.13
CA VAL A 184 -14.77 17.16 5.02
C VAL A 184 -14.31 17.58 3.61
N PRO A 185 -13.09 18.10 3.45
CA PRO A 185 -12.55 18.44 2.14
C PRO A 185 -12.51 17.23 1.19
N ILE A 186 -12.66 17.49 -0.11
CA ILE A 186 -12.54 16.49 -1.17
C ILE A 186 -11.39 16.88 -2.11
N LEU A 187 -10.36 16.06 -2.14
CA LEU A 187 -9.28 16.11 -3.11
C LEU A 187 -9.76 15.48 -4.43
N ALA A 188 -9.97 16.32 -5.43
CA ALA A 188 -10.31 15.91 -6.79
C ALA A 188 -9.05 15.44 -7.53
N HIS A 189 -8.85 14.12 -7.62
CA HIS A 189 -7.72 13.54 -8.32
C HIS A 189 -7.97 13.51 -9.84
N VAL A 190 -6.88 13.66 -10.61
CA VAL A 190 -6.89 13.88 -12.07
C VAL A 190 -6.24 12.73 -12.85
N ASP A 191 -6.25 11.53 -12.29
CA ASP A 191 -5.87 10.32 -13.02
C ASP A 191 -6.68 10.22 -14.32
N PHE A 192 -6.12 9.56 -15.33
CA PHE A 192 -6.69 9.47 -16.68
C PHE A 192 -6.73 10.78 -17.50
N VAL A 193 -6.53 11.97 -16.92
CA VAL A 193 -6.50 13.25 -17.68
C VAL A 193 -5.53 13.22 -18.86
N GLY A 194 -4.36 12.60 -18.71
CA GLY A 194 -3.37 12.51 -19.78
C GLY A 194 -3.88 11.78 -21.02
N ALA A 195 -4.76 10.79 -20.87
CA ALA A 195 -5.39 10.10 -22.00
C ALA A 195 -6.51 10.95 -22.64
N TYR A 196 -7.13 11.83 -21.86
CA TYR A 196 -8.23 12.68 -22.31
C TYR A 196 -7.74 13.98 -22.99
N ALA A 197 -6.65 14.55 -22.48
CA ALA A 197 -6.17 15.89 -22.82
C ALA A 197 -4.67 15.97 -23.15
N GLY A 198 -3.96 14.83 -23.17
CA GLY A 198 -2.58 14.77 -23.63
C GLY A 198 -2.51 14.91 -25.15
N SER A 199 -1.93 16.00 -25.62
CA SER A 199 -1.65 16.28 -27.04
C SER A 199 -0.31 15.72 -27.48
#